data_AF-H0A6E8-F1
#
_entry.id   AF-H0A6E8-F1
#
_cell.length_a   1.000
_cell.length_b   1.000
_cell.length_c   1.000
_cell.angle_alpha   90.00
_cell.angle_beta   90.00
_cell.angle_gamma   90.00
#
_symmetry.space_group_name_H-M   'P 1'
#
loop_
_entity.id
_entity.type
_entity.pdbx_description
1 polymer ?
#
loop_
_entity_poly.entity_id
_entity_poly.type
_entity_poly.pdbx_seq_one_letter_code
_entity_poly.pdbx_strand_id
1 'polypeptide(L)'
;MLQLGPIGFVLPWLLLALPLLPAIWWLLRVTPPAPRRQIFPPIRLLRDLPVPEQTPSRTPWWLLLLRIVAAGLIVLGLARPVWGPGAAQSGAGPLLLVVDDGWAAAADWPARAAAAQAALEGAAREGRR
;
A
#
# COMPACT_ATOMS: atom_id res chain seq x y z
N MET A 1 15.37 -8.48 -8.17
CA MET A 1 14.12 -7.88 -8.72
C MET A 1 13.26 -9.01 -9.25
N LEU A 2 11.95 -8.91 -9.08
CA LEU A 2 10.98 -9.83 -9.70
C LEU A 2 10.28 -9.07 -10.82
N GLN A 3 10.25 -9.62 -12.03
CA GLN A 3 9.57 -9.03 -13.18
C GLN A 3 8.30 -9.82 -13.50
N LEU A 4 7.18 -9.13 -13.60
CA LEU A 4 5.87 -9.65 -13.97
C LEU A 4 5.37 -8.84 -15.17
N GLY A 5 5.64 -9.33 -16.38
CA GLY A 5 5.36 -8.60 -17.62
C GLY A 5 6.08 -7.25 -17.65
N PRO A 6 5.40 -6.11 -17.92
CA PRO A 6 6.04 -4.80 -18.00
C PRO A 6 6.38 -4.18 -16.64
N ILE A 7 5.97 -4.80 -15.52
CA ILE A 7 6.16 -4.26 -14.17
C ILE A 7 7.24 -5.08 -13.44
N GLY A 8 8.25 -4.40 -12.89
CA GLY A 8 9.25 -4.97 -12.01
C GLY A 8 9.07 -4.50 -10.57
N PHE A 9 9.38 -5.36 -9.61
CA PHE A 9 9.41 -5.03 -8.18
C PHE A 9 10.85 -5.05 -7.70
N VAL A 10 11.29 -3.93 -7.10
CA VAL A 10 12.63 -3.81 -6.53
C VAL A 10 12.77 -4.69 -5.29
N LEU A 11 11.75 -4.68 -4.40
CA LEU A 11 11.69 -5.48 -3.18
C LEU A 11 10.56 -6.52 -3.26
N PRO A 12 10.71 -7.62 -4.03
CA PRO A 12 9.63 -8.56 -4.28
C PRO A 12 9.21 -9.37 -3.05
N TRP A 13 10.10 -9.55 -2.08
CA TRP A 13 9.80 -10.24 -0.83
C TRP A 13 8.68 -9.57 -0.04
N LEU A 14 8.50 -8.25 -0.21
CA LEU A 14 7.45 -7.52 0.45
C LEU A 14 6.05 -7.92 -0.04
N LEU A 15 5.94 -8.44 -1.26
CA LEU A 15 4.68 -8.97 -1.79
C LEU A 15 4.18 -10.19 -0.99
N LEU A 16 5.08 -10.91 -0.30
CA LEU A 16 4.71 -11.98 0.61
C LEU A 16 3.92 -11.47 1.84
N ALA A 17 3.90 -10.17 2.10
CA ALA A 17 3.05 -9.58 3.14
C ALA A 17 1.57 -9.46 2.71
N LEU A 18 1.24 -9.52 1.40
CA LEU A 18 -0.17 -9.52 0.95
C LEU A 18 -0.99 -10.67 1.57
N PRO A 19 -0.54 -11.95 1.50
CA PRO A 19 -1.26 -13.04 2.16
C PRO A 19 -1.23 -12.96 3.70
N LEU A 20 -0.33 -12.17 4.29
CA LEU A 20 -0.30 -11.93 5.73
C LEU A 20 -1.44 -11.01 6.19
N LEU A 21 -1.97 -10.14 5.32
CA LEU A 21 -3.09 -9.25 5.65
C LEU A 21 -4.36 -10.00 6.15
N PRO A 22 -4.90 -10.99 5.42
CA PRO A 22 -6.03 -11.77 5.91
C PRO A 22 -5.65 -12.66 7.11
N ALA A 23 -4.39 -13.11 7.20
CA ALA A 23 -3.93 -13.91 8.33
C ALA A 23 -3.91 -13.13 9.64
N ILE A 24 -3.42 -11.87 9.63
CA ILE A 24 -3.47 -10.97 10.78
C ILE A 24 -4.93 -10.67 11.16
N TRP A 25 -5.80 -10.43 10.18
CA TRP A 25 -7.22 -10.25 10.47
C TRP A 25 -7.84 -11.49 11.14
N TRP A 26 -7.49 -12.68 10.66
CA TRP A 26 -7.96 -13.94 11.24
C TRP A 26 -7.43 -14.14 12.67
N LEU A 27 -6.15 -13.83 12.91
CA LEU A 27 -5.51 -13.88 14.23
C LEU A 27 -6.10 -12.85 15.21
N LEU A 28 -6.42 -11.65 14.75
CA LEU A 28 -7.03 -10.59 15.57
C LEU A 28 -8.54 -10.81 15.77
N ARG A 29 -9.19 -11.59 14.90
CA ARG A 29 -10.58 -12.06 15.08
C ARG A 29 -10.67 -13.20 16.11
N VAL A 30 -9.73 -13.30 17.04
CA VAL A 30 -9.97 -14.00 18.30
C VAL A 30 -11.04 -13.20 19.04
N THR A 31 -12.28 -13.57 18.73
CA THR A 31 -13.48 -13.01 19.36
C THR A 31 -13.31 -13.20 20.86
N PRO A 32 -13.46 -12.15 21.69
CA PRO A 32 -13.35 -12.30 23.13
C PRO A 32 -14.29 -13.42 23.59
N PRO A 33 -13.87 -14.24 24.58
CA PRO A 33 -14.70 -15.33 25.08
C PRO A 33 -16.07 -14.79 25.45
N ALA A 34 -17.11 -15.58 25.18
CA ALA A 34 -18.50 -15.17 25.40
C ALA A 34 -18.66 -14.54 26.81
N PRO A 35 -19.35 -13.39 26.92
CA PRO A 35 -19.48 -12.69 28.19
C PRO A 35 -20.04 -13.63 29.25
N ARG A 36 -19.34 -13.75 30.38
CA ARG A 36 -19.78 -14.59 31.50
C ARG A 36 -21.01 -13.95 32.15
N ARG A 37 -22.09 -14.72 32.28
CA ARG A 37 -23.30 -14.29 32.99
C ARG A 37 -23.02 -14.35 34.50
N GLN A 38 -22.83 -13.21 35.13
CA GLN A 38 -22.82 -13.08 36.58
C GLN A 38 -24.15 -12.50 37.05
N ILE A 39 -24.70 -13.09 38.11
CA ILE A 39 -25.88 -12.55 38.78
C ILE A 39 -25.42 -11.30 39.53
N PHE A 40 -25.84 -10.12 39.08
CA PHE A 40 -25.54 -8.85 39.74
C PHE A 40 -26.83 -8.33 40.43
N PRO A 41 -27.01 -8.58 41.74
CA PRO A 41 -28.23 -8.24 42.48
C PRO A 41 -28.70 -6.78 42.36
N PRO A 42 -27.81 -5.76 42.25
CA PRO A 42 -28.21 -4.36 42.10
C PRO A 42 -28.96 -4.03 40.79
N ILE A 43 -29.08 -4.96 39.82
CA ILE A 43 -29.87 -4.75 38.59
C ILE A 43 -31.32 -4.33 38.89
N ARG A 44 -31.87 -4.71 40.04
CA ARG A 44 -33.20 -4.29 40.48
C ARG A 44 -33.32 -2.77 40.69
N LEU A 45 -32.25 -2.08 41.09
CA LEU A 45 -32.20 -0.62 41.25
C LEU A 45 -32.04 0.12 39.91
N LEU A 46 -31.55 -0.56 38.88
CA LEU A 46 -31.23 0.04 37.57
C LEU A 46 -32.35 -0.17 36.53
N ARG A 47 -33.45 -0.85 36.90
CA ARG A 47 -34.51 -1.27 35.98
C ARG A 47 -35.34 -0.13 35.38
N ASP A 48 -35.33 1.03 36.03
CA ASP A 48 -36.08 2.22 35.62
C ASP A 48 -35.23 3.21 34.81
N LEU A 49 -33.93 2.93 34.59
CA LEU A 49 -33.10 3.75 33.73
C LEU A 49 -33.30 3.37 32.25
N PRO A 50 -33.55 4.34 31.35
CA PRO A 50 -33.57 4.05 29.92
C PRO A 50 -32.21 3.52 29.51
N VAL A 51 -32.18 2.29 28.97
CA VAL A 51 -30.96 1.66 28.48
C VAL A 51 -30.60 2.32 27.15
N PRO A 52 -29.51 3.10 27.04
CA PRO A 52 -29.05 3.54 25.73
C PRO A 52 -28.65 2.29 24.94
N GLU A 53 -29.22 2.12 23.75
CA GLU A 53 -28.81 1.07 22.83
C GLU A 53 -27.29 1.18 22.60
N GLN A 54 -26.55 0.18 23.09
CA GLN A 54 -25.13 0.09 22.81
C GLN A 54 -24.96 -0.37 21.35
N THR A 55 -24.52 0.61 20.56
CA THR A 55 -23.98 0.66 19.19
C THR A 55 -23.38 -0.67 18.67
N PRO A 56 -23.45 -0.95 17.35
CA PRO A 56 -23.47 -2.30 16.81
C PRO A 56 -22.18 -3.10 17.05
N SER A 57 -22.37 -4.36 17.44
CA SER A 57 -21.34 -5.35 17.81
C SER A 57 -20.48 -5.87 16.65
N ARG A 58 -20.69 -5.38 15.42
CA ARG A 58 -19.99 -5.89 14.22
C ARG A 58 -19.45 -4.76 13.37
N THR A 59 -18.16 -4.85 13.07
CA THR A 59 -17.53 -4.02 12.05
C THR A 59 -18.18 -4.33 10.69
N PRO A 60 -18.72 -3.33 9.97
CA PRO A 60 -19.26 -3.55 8.64
C PRO A 60 -18.18 -4.10 7.69
N TRP A 61 -18.57 -5.05 6.83
CA TRP A 61 -17.64 -5.74 5.93
C TRP A 61 -16.96 -4.81 4.93
N TRP A 62 -17.60 -3.71 4.55
CA TRP A 62 -17.00 -2.73 3.63
C TRP A 62 -15.83 -1.98 4.28
N LEU A 63 -15.87 -1.70 5.59
CA LEU A 63 -14.72 -1.13 6.32
C LEU A 63 -13.56 -2.11 6.38
N LEU A 64 -13.85 -3.41 6.47
CA LEU A 64 -12.83 -4.44 6.37
C LEU A 64 -12.20 -4.46 4.98
N LEU A 65 -13.02 -4.44 3.91
CA LEU A 65 -12.52 -4.39 2.54
C LEU A 65 -11.64 -3.15 2.32
N LEU A 66 -12.10 -1.97 2.76
CA LEU A 66 -11.34 -0.73 2.65
C LEU A 66 -9.98 -0.82 3.37
N ARG A 67 -9.94 -1.41 4.58
CA ARG A 67 -8.69 -1.63 5.31
C ARG A 67 -7.74 -2.57 4.57
N ILE A 68 -8.24 -3.67 4.02
CA ILE A 68 -7.43 -4.63 3.25
C ILE A 68 -6.88 -3.97 1.98
N VAL A 69 -7.70 -3.20 1.26
CA VAL A 69 -7.27 -2.46 0.07
C VAL A 69 -6.20 -1.42 0.44
N ALA A 70 -6.42 -0.62 1.47
CA ALA A 70 -5.45 0.39 1.92
C ALA A 70 -4.11 -0.24 2.32
N ALA A 71 -4.14 -1.31 3.11
CA ALA A 71 -2.93 -2.04 3.49
C ALA A 71 -2.25 -2.68 2.27
N GLY A 72 -3.02 -3.23 1.33
CA GLY A 72 -2.51 -3.77 0.07
C GLY A 72 -1.79 -2.72 -0.77
N LEU A 73 -2.36 -1.51 -0.90
CA LEU A 73 -1.72 -0.39 -1.59
C LEU A 73 -0.41 0.05 -0.93
N ILE A 74 -0.36 0.05 0.41
CA ILE A 74 0.87 0.35 1.15
C ILE A 74 1.94 -0.70 0.83
N VAL A 75 1.60 -1.99 0.91
CA VAL A 75 2.56 -3.06 0.60
C VAL A 75 3.03 -2.99 -0.85
N LEU A 76 2.12 -2.72 -1.80
CA LEU A 76 2.47 -2.53 -3.21
C LEU A 76 3.39 -1.33 -3.40
N GLY A 77 3.11 -0.18 -2.80
CA GLY A 77 3.96 1.01 -2.88
C GLY A 77 5.36 0.79 -2.30
N LEU A 78 5.43 0.13 -1.14
CA LEU A 78 6.70 -0.20 -0.49
C LEU A 78 7.51 -1.27 -1.25
N ALA A 79 6.87 -2.12 -2.05
CA ALA A 79 7.57 -3.07 -2.92
C ALA A 79 8.31 -2.37 -4.09
N ARG A 80 8.11 -1.05 -4.25
CA ARG A 80 8.68 -0.19 -5.30
C ARG A 80 8.44 -0.77 -6.70
N PRO A 81 7.21 -0.70 -7.22
CA PRO A 81 6.90 -1.12 -8.57
C PRO A 81 7.55 -0.14 -9.56
N VAL A 82 8.19 -0.68 -10.59
CA VAL A 82 8.87 0.06 -11.65
C VAL A 82 8.33 -0.43 -12.99
N TRP A 83 8.00 0.49 -13.89
CA TRP A 83 7.57 0.17 -15.24
C TRP A 83 8.76 0.02 -16.19
N GLY A 84 8.73 -0.98 -17.08
CA GLY A 84 9.77 -1.21 -18.07
C GLY A 84 11.17 -1.44 -17.51
N PRO A 85 11.35 -2.30 -16.48
CA PRO A 85 12.66 -2.53 -15.88
C PRO A 85 13.62 -3.12 -16.93
N GLY A 86 14.63 -2.34 -17.33
CA GLY A 86 15.61 -2.77 -18.32
C GLY A 86 15.10 -2.77 -19.77
N ALA A 87 14.05 -1.99 -20.08
CA ALA A 87 13.73 -1.67 -21.47
C ALA A 87 14.96 -0.99 -22.10
N ALA A 88 15.70 -1.76 -22.90
CA ALA A 88 16.76 -1.22 -23.72
C ALA A 88 16.18 -0.07 -24.55
N GLN A 89 16.90 1.05 -24.64
CA GLN A 89 16.55 2.14 -25.56
C GLN A 89 16.82 1.65 -26.98
N SER A 90 15.96 0.76 -27.48
CA SER A 90 16.13 0.05 -28.76
C SER A 90 15.77 0.92 -29.97
N GLY A 91 15.78 2.24 -29.83
CA GLY A 91 15.37 3.20 -30.87
C GLY A 91 16.49 4.16 -31.24
N ALA A 92 16.76 4.29 -32.54
CA ALA A 92 17.74 5.25 -33.09
C ALA A 92 17.22 6.71 -33.14
N GLY A 93 16.07 7.00 -32.51
CA GLY A 93 15.41 8.30 -32.55
C GLY A 93 15.86 9.27 -31.43
N PRO A 94 15.43 10.54 -31.49
CA PRO A 94 15.78 11.55 -30.50
C PRO A 94 15.30 11.15 -29.09
N LEU A 95 16.06 11.55 -28.06
CA LEU A 95 15.70 11.29 -26.66
C LEU A 95 14.65 12.30 -26.20
N LEU A 96 13.44 11.82 -25.88
CA LEU A 96 12.42 12.61 -25.19
C LEU A 96 12.47 12.32 -23.69
N LEU A 97 12.76 13.33 -22.89
CA LEU A 97 12.71 13.25 -21.43
C LEU A 97 11.48 14.00 -20.92
N VAL A 98 10.57 13.28 -20.26
CA VAL A 98 9.41 13.86 -19.57
C VAL A 98 9.64 13.71 -18.07
N VAL A 99 9.77 14.83 -17.36
CA VAL A 99 10.03 14.87 -15.93
C VAL A 99 8.84 15.53 -15.24
N ASP A 100 8.31 14.85 -14.22
CA ASP A 100 7.35 15.45 -13.28
C ASP A 100 8.12 16.33 -12.28
N ASP A 101 7.78 17.63 -12.29
CA ASP A 101 8.34 18.69 -11.46
C ASP A 101 7.32 19.22 -10.41
N GLY A 102 6.22 18.50 -10.18
CA GLY A 102 5.22 18.86 -9.18
C GLY A 102 5.75 18.81 -7.74
N TRP A 103 4.94 19.33 -6.80
CA TRP A 103 5.31 19.44 -5.38
C TRP A 103 5.79 18.12 -4.74
N ALA A 104 5.20 16.99 -5.14
CA ALA A 104 5.56 15.66 -4.63
C ALA A 104 6.97 15.20 -5.08
N ALA A 105 7.54 15.80 -6.13
CA ALA A 105 8.86 15.46 -6.64
C ALA A 105 10.00 16.15 -5.87
N ALA A 106 9.70 17.16 -5.02
CA ALA A 106 10.71 18.00 -4.37
C ALA A 106 11.72 17.20 -3.53
N ALA A 107 11.25 16.20 -2.76
CA ALA A 107 12.12 15.38 -1.90
C ALA A 107 13.15 14.56 -2.70
N ASP A 108 12.77 14.09 -3.88
CA ASP A 108 13.59 13.23 -4.74
C ASP A 108 14.22 13.98 -5.91
N TRP A 109 14.10 15.32 -5.95
CA TRP A 109 14.53 16.14 -7.09
C TRP A 109 16.01 15.96 -7.47
N PRO A 110 16.98 15.93 -6.53
CA PRO A 110 18.37 15.71 -6.88
C PRO A 110 18.62 14.37 -7.58
N ALA A 111 17.93 13.31 -7.15
CA ALA A 111 18.03 11.99 -7.76
C ALA A 111 17.43 11.97 -9.17
N ARG A 112 16.32 12.69 -9.39
CA ARG A 112 15.69 12.86 -10.71
C ARG A 112 16.60 13.62 -11.67
N ALA A 113 17.19 14.72 -11.22
CA ALA A 113 18.13 15.51 -12.01
C ALA A 113 19.37 14.69 -12.40
N ALA A 114 19.93 13.92 -11.46
CA ALA A 114 21.05 13.02 -11.74
C ALA A 114 20.69 11.93 -12.77
N ALA A 115 19.50 11.33 -12.68
CA ALA A 115 19.04 10.35 -13.65
C ALA A 115 18.82 10.94 -15.05
N ALA A 116 18.27 12.16 -15.12
CA ALA A 116 18.12 12.91 -16.37
C ALA A 116 19.47 13.20 -17.02
N GLN A 117 20.45 13.66 -16.23
CA GLN A 117 21.81 13.94 -16.70
C GLN A 117 22.46 12.66 -17.28
N ALA A 118 22.36 11.54 -16.57
CA ALA A 118 22.90 10.26 -17.03
C ALA A 118 22.25 9.77 -18.35
N ALA A 119 20.95 10.02 -18.53
CA ALA A 119 20.25 9.69 -19.78
C ALA A 119 20.73 10.58 -20.95
N LEU A 120 20.94 11.87 -20.72
CA LEU A 120 21.48 12.81 -21.71
C LEU A 120 22.91 12.42 -22.13
N GLU A 121 23.77 12.09 -21.18
CA GLU A 121 25.13 11.61 -21.45
C GLU A 121 25.14 10.27 -22.22
N GLY A 122 24.17 9.39 -21.96
CA GLY A 122 23.95 8.17 -22.73
C GLY A 122 23.60 8.47 -24.19
N ALA A 123 22.60 9.33 -24.42
CA ALA A 123 22.17 9.73 -25.76
C ALA A 123 23.28 10.45 -26.55
N ALA A 124 24.04 11.34 -25.90
CA ALA A 124 25.14 12.06 -26.53
C ALA A 124 26.25 11.11 -27.04
N ARG A 125 26.56 10.04 -26.27
CA ARG A 125 27.51 9.00 -26.69
C ARG A 125 27.04 8.21 -27.90
N GLU A 126 25.73 8.04 -28.05
CA GLU A 126 25.11 7.37 -29.20
C GLU A 126 24.88 8.30 -30.40
N GLY A 127 25.33 9.56 -30.32
CA GLY A 127 25.15 10.56 -31.37
C GLY A 127 23.71 11.05 -31.52
N ARG A 128 22.84 10.75 -30.54
CA ARG A 128 21.45 11.20 -30.50
C ARG A 128 21.42 12.59 -29.84
N ARG A 129 20.91 13.58 -30.57
CA ARG A 129 20.76 14.98 -30.10
C ARG A 129 19.32 15.27 -29.72
#